data_AF-A0A932TFH7-F1
#
_entry.id   AF-A0A932TFH7-F1
#
_cell.length_a   1.000
_cell.length_b   1.000
_cell.length_c   1.000
_cell.angle_alpha   90.00
_cell.angle_beta   90.00
_cell.angle_gamma   90.00
#
_symmetry.space_group_name_H-M   'P 1'
#
loop_
_entity.id
_entity.type
_entity.pdbx_description
1 polymer ?
#
loop_
_entity_poly.entity_id
_entity_poly.type
_entity_poly.pdbx_seq_one_letter_code
_entity_poly.pdbx_strand_id
1 'polypeptide(L)'
;MQFINQDFPAVSMYADKINLTDTQRRQIESTRREYRERLNKIIAEGRKNWLPCHELTKAPVQGRPLNMKRAAECSRRAADLQYQANMLWFQAAANGAQILTLEQIRWLEAHYNKLQSQIPETLKGNGP
;
A
#
# COMPACT_ATOMS: atom_id res chain seq x y z
N MET A 1 -5.38 -13.73 -2.07
CA MET A 1 -5.43 -12.55 -1.19
C MET A 1 -4.29 -11.62 -1.60
N GLN A 2 -4.52 -10.75 -2.60
CA GLN A 2 -3.55 -9.77 -3.13
C GLN A 2 -3.59 -8.43 -2.37
N PHE A 3 -4.36 -8.34 -1.28
CA PHE A 3 -4.83 -7.07 -0.70
C PHE A 3 -3.75 -6.23 0.01
N ILE A 4 -2.61 -6.79 0.44
CA ILE A 4 -1.55 -6.00 1.09
C ILE A 4 -0.21 -6.31 0.42
N ASN A 5 -0.06 -5.84 -0.82
CA ASN A 5 1.22 -5.75 -1.52
C ASN A 5 1.45 -4.27 -1.88
N GLN A 6 1.61 -3.43 -0.87
CA GLN A 6 2.12 -2.09 -1.08
C GLN A 6 3.62 -2.12 -0.84
N ASP A 7 4.38 -2.04 -1.93
CA ASP A 7 5.80 -1.75 -1.83
C ASP A 7 5.99 -0.33 -1.25
N PHE A 8 7.16 -0.10 -0.64
CA PHE A 8 7.51 1.20 -0.06
C PHE A 8 7.26 2.32 -1.09
N PRO A 9 6.80 3.52 -0.65
CA PRO A 9 6.43 4.62 -1.53
C PRO A 9 7.44 4.99 -2.61
N ALA A 10 6.97 5.70 -3.63
CA ALA A 10 7.70 6.10 -4.84
C ALA A 10 9.15 6.59 -4.60
N VAL A 11 9.43 7.20 -3.45
CA VAL A 11 10.79 7.60 -3.02
C VAL A 11 11.80 6.44 -3.08
N SER A 12 11.43 5.20 -2.72
CA SER A 12 12.33 4.04 -2.89
C SER A 12 12.32 3.48 -4.30
N MET A 13 11.21 3.59 -5.05
CA MET A 13 11.15 3.11 -6.44
C MET A 13 11.99 3.97 -7.39
N TYR A 14 12.15 5.26 -7.07
CA TYR A 14 12.90 6.22 -7.87
C TYR A 14 14.18 6.71 -7.20
N ALA A 15 14.59 6.09 -6.09
CA ALA A 15 15.80 6.46 -5.35
C ALA A 15 17.05 6.55 -6.26
N ASP A 16 17.17 5.63 -7.22
CA ASP A 16 18.27 5.60 -8.18
C ASP A 16 18.19 6.70 -9.25
N LYS A 17 17.02 7.32 -9.44
CA LYS A 17 16.80 8.39 -10.44
C LYS A 17 16.88 9.80 -9.85
N ILE A 18 16.71 9.96 -8.53
CA ILE A 18 16.63 11.27 -7.85
C ILE A 18 18.02 11.79 -7.40
N ASN A 19 19.09 11.07 -7.74
CA ASN A 19 20.48 11.42 -7.42
C ASN A 19 20.67 11.78 -5.94
N LEU A 20 20.31 10.83 -5.07
CA LEU A 20 20.35 10.99 -3.62
C LEU A 20 21.79 11.00 -3.09
N THR A 21 22.07 11.88 -2.11
CA THR A 21 23.32 11.82 -1.34
C THR A 21 23.36 10.57 -0.45
N ASP A 22 24.54 10.17 -0.01
CA ASP A 22 24.69 9.02 0.90
C ASP A 22 23.89 9.18 2.19
N THR A 23 23.83 10.40 2.73
CA THR A 23 23.02 10.73 3.90
C THR A 23 21.53 10.51 3.63
N GLN A 24 21.03 11.03 2.50
CA GLN A 24 19.63 10.85 2.11
C GLN A 24 19.30 9.37 1.88
N ARG A 25 20.19 8.60 1.23
CA ARG A 25 20.03 7.16 1.00
C ARG A 25 19.89 6.40 2.33
N ARG A 26 20.76 6.70 3.31
CA ARG A 26 20.69 6.06 4.64
C ARG A 26 19.40 6.40 5.38
N GLN A 27 18.97 7.66 5.33
CA GLN A 27 17.72 8.09 5.96
C GLN A 27 16.50 7.41 5.32
N ILE A 28 16.44 7.36 3.98
CA ILE A 28 15.36 6.67 3.25
C ILE A 28 15.34 5.17 3.56
N GLU A 29 16.49 4.52 3.59
CA GLU A 29 16.59 3.10 3.95
C GLU A 29 16.13 2.84 5.39
N SER A 30 16.43 3.74 6.34
CA SER A 30 15.91 3.67 7.70
C SER A 30 14.38 3.77 7.73
N THR A 31 13.80 4.77 7.06
CA THR A 31 12.34 4.92 6.93
C THR A 31 11.70 3.69 6.26
N ARG A 32 12.39 3.10 5.28
CA ARG A 32 11.95 1.87 4.59
C ARG A 32 11.90 0.67 5.50
N ARG A 33 12.92 0.47 6.34
CA ARG A 33 12.93 -0.64 7.31
C ARG A 33 11.80 -0.51 8.32
N GLU A 34 11.60 0.67 8.87
CA GLU A 34 10.50 0.93 9.82
C GLU A 34 9.13 0.67 9.19
N TYR A 35 8.91 1.20 7.98
CA TYR A 35 7.69 0.94 7.20
C TYR A 35 7.46 -0.56 7.02
N ARG A 36 8.49 -1.29 6.58
CA ARG A 36 8.38 -2.73 6.30
C ARG A 36 8.09 -3.54 7.55
N GLU A 37 8.70 -3.19 8.68
CA GLU A 37 8.43 -3.84 9.96
C GLU A 37 6.96 -3.64 10.37
N ARG A 38 6.45 -2.40 10.29
CA ARG A 38 5.06 -2.07 10.63
C ARG A 38 4.08 -2.73 9.65
N LEU A 39 4.38 -2.74 8.35
CA LEU A 39 3.55 -3.39 7.34
C LEU A 39 3.47 -4.90 7.56
N ASN A 40 4.60 -5.55 7.91
CA ASN A 40 4.63 -6.98 8.20
C ASN A 40 3.73 -7.35 9.38
N LYS A 41 3.58 -6.47 10.38
CA LYS A 41 2.63 -6.68 11.50
C LYS A 41 1.19 -6.68 11.00
N ILE A 42 0.81 -5.73 10.13
CA ILE A 42 -0.52 -5.64 9.52
C ILE A 42 -0.79 -6.87 8.64
N ILE A 43 0.18 -7.29 7.82
CA ILE A 43 0.07 -8.50 6.97
C ILE A 43 -0.11 -9.75 7.84
N ALA A 44 0.67 -9.89 8.92
CA ALA A 44 0.54 -11.01 9.84
C ALA A 44 -0.84 -11.06 10.48
N GLU A 45 -1.40 -9.92 10.86
CA GLU A 45 -2.78 -9.83 11.35
C GLU A 45 -3.82 -10.20 10.28
N GLY A 46 -3.64 -9.73 9.04
CA GLY A 46 -4.48 -10.12 7.91
C GLY A 46 -4.47 -11.63 7.66
N ARG A 47 -3.30 -12.27 7.74
CA ARG A 47 -3.16 -13.73 7.59
C ARG A 47 -3.88 -14.51 8.69
N LYS A 48 -3.79 -14.06 9.95
CA LYS A 48 -4.52 -14.69 11.07
C LYS A 48 -6.03 -14.69 10.85
N ASN A 49 -6.57 -13.65 10.22
CA ASN A 49 -8.00 -13.52 9.96
C ASN A 49 -8.42 -14.13 8.60
N TRP A 50 -7.48 -14.45 7.71
CA TRP A 50 -7.80 -14.94 6.38
C TRP A 50 -8.53 -16.28 6.40
N LEU A 51 -7.98 -17.28 7.10
CA LEU A 51 -8.51 -18.65 7.04
C LEU A 51 -9.97 -18.71 7.53
N PRO A 52 -10.33 -18.15 8.71
CA PRO A 52 -11.74 -18.11 9.14
C PRO A 52 -12.67 -17.38 8.17
N CYS A 53 -12.20 -16.31 7.53
CA CYS A 53 -12.99 -15.53 6.58
C CYS A 53 -13.12 -16.22 5.22
N HIS A 54 -12.10 -16.94 4.77
CA HIS A 54 -12.13 -17.73 3.55
C HIS A 54 -13.07 -18.93 3.67
N GLU A 55 -13.13 -19.57 4.84
CA GLU A 55 -14.07 -20.68 5.05
C GLU A 55 -15.55 -20.23 4.93
N LEU A 56 -15.87 -18.96 5.25
CA LEU A 56 -17.23 -18.44 5.05
C LEU A 56 -17.64 -18.42 3.57
N THR A 57 -16.71 -18.20 2.64
CA THR A 57 -17.03 -18.14 1.22
C THR A 57 -17.33 -19.51 0.62
N LYS A 58 -17.02 -20.61 1.33
CA LYS A 58 -17.33 -21.98 0.91
C LYS A 58 -18.75 -22.41 1.28
N ALA A 59 -19.42 -21.72 2.21
CA ALA A 59 -20.75 -22.12 2.68
C ALA A 59 -21.80 -22.21 1.56
N PRO A 60 -21.94 -21.21 0.65
CA PRO A 60 -22.91 -21.29 -0.45
C PRO A 60 -22.62 -22.43 -1.43
N VAL A 61 -21.34 -22.70 -1.69
CA VAL A 61 -20.89 -23.81 -2.56
C VAL A 61 -21.25 -25.18 -1.97
N GLN A 62 -21.36 -25.27 -0.65
CA GLN A 62 -21.71 -26.49 0.08
C GLN A 62 -23.22 -26.57 0.40
N GLY A 63 -24.06 -25.71 -0.19
CA GLY A 63 -25.51 -25.69 0.06
C GLY A 63 -25.89 -25.19 1.46
N ARG A 64 -24.99 -24.52 2.18
CA ARG A 64 -25.24 -23.94 3.50
C ARG A 64 -25.47 -22.43 3.40
N PRO A 65 -26.40 -21.86 4.18
CA PRO A 65 -26.62 -20.42 4.17
C PRO A 65 -25.38 -19.67 4.66
N LEU A 66 -25.06 -18.56 4.00
CA LEU A 66 -23.96 -17.68 4.42
C LEU A 66 -24.34 -16.97 5.72
N ASN A 67 -23.49 -17.07 6.74
CA ASN A 67 -23.64 -16.27 7.95
C ASN A 67 -23.25 -14.81 7.66
N MET A 68 -24.24 -13.99 7.33
CA MET A 68 -24.05 -12.59 6.94
C MET A 68 -23.37 -11.74 8.02
N LYS A 69 -23.62 -12.01 9.31
CA LYS A 69 -22.98 -11.29 10.41
C LYS A 69 -21.46 -11.53 10.40
N ARG A 70 -21.04 -12.80 10.30
CA ARG A 70 -19.62 -13.17 10.24
C ARG A 70 -18.95 -12.68 8.96
N ALA A 71 -19.65 -12.71 7.83
CA ALA A 71 -19.15 -12.17 6.57
C ALA A 71 -18.91 -10.66 6.65
N ALA A 72 -19.84 -9.91 7.26
CA ALA A 72 -19.70 -8.47 7.48
C ALA A 72 -18.54 -8.13 8.43
N GLU A 73 -18.34 -8.90 9.50
CA GLU A 73 -17.19 -8.74 10.41
C GLU A 73 -15.85 -8.98 9.69
N CYS A 74 -15.77 -10.02 8.87
CA CYS A 74 -14.61 -10.31 8.02
C CYS A 74 -14.31 -9.17 7.04
N SER A 75 -15.34 -8.66 6.35
CA SER A 75 -15.19 -7.54 5.42
C SER A 75 -14.69 -6.27 6.14
N ARG A 76 -15.26 -5.97 7.31
CA ARG A 76 -14.89 -4.78 8.09
C ARG A 76 -13.43 -4.85 8.56
N ARG A 77 -12.99 -6.01 9.06
CA ARG A 77 -11.62 -6.18 9.52
C ARG A 77 -10.61 -6.12 8.38
N ALA A 78 -10.96 -6.68 7.22
CA ALA A 78 -10.13 -6.55 6.02
C ALA A 78 -10.00 -5.08 5.58
N ALA A 79 -11.11 -4.34 5.58
CA ALA A 79 -11.11 -2.91 5.26
C ALA A 79 -10.29 -2.07 6.26
N ASP A 80 -10.38 -2.37 7.55
CA ASP A 80 -9.59 -1.70 8.59
C ASP A 80 -8.08 -1.94 8.41
N LEU A 81 -7.67 -3.19 8.19
CA LEU A 81 -6.26 -3.52 7.92
C LEU A 81 -5.75 -2.85 6.64
N GLN A 82 -6.58 -2.77 5.60
CA GLN A 82 -6.25 -2.04 4.37
C GLN A 82 -6.07 -0.54 4.65
N TYR A 83 -6.96 0.05 5.43
CA TYR A 83 -6.89 1.45 5.83
C TYR A 83 -5.60 1.73 6.61
N GLN A 84 -5.26 0.88 7.59
CA GLN A 84 -4.02 0.99 8.34
C GLN A 84 -2.79 0.89 7.43
N ALA A 85 -2.78 -0.04 6.48
CA ALA A 85 -1.67 -0.18 5.51
C ALA A 85 -1.52 1.08 4.63
N ASN A 86 -2.63 1.64 4.15
CA ASN A 86 -2.63 2.86 3.35
C ASN A 86 -2.11 4.06 4.16
N MET A 87 -2.57 4.24 5.39
CA MET A 87 -2.09 5.31 6.27
C MET A 87 -0.60 5.20 6.56
N LEU A 88 -0.12 3.97 6.80
CA LEU A 88 1.29 3.69 6.99
C LEU A 88 2.11 4.03 5.72
N TRP A 89 1.56 3.74 4.54
CA TRP A 89 2.18 4.09 3.27
C TRP A 89 2.28 5.60 3.07
N PHE A 90 1.21 6.35 3.33
CA PHE A 90 1.22 7.82 3.26
C PHE A 90 2.21 8.43 4.26
N GLN A 91 2.26 7.90 5.48
CA GLN A 91 3.22 8.36 6.49
C GLN A 91 4.67 8.15 6.03
N ALA A 92 4.98 6.96 5.49
CA ALA A 92 6.30 6.67 4.94
C ALA A 92 6.65 7.57 3.74
N ALA A 93 5.66 7.89 2.89
CA ALA A 93 5.85 8.78 1.75
C ALA A 93 6.18 10.21 2.19
N ALA A 94 5.44 10.72 3.18
CA ALA A 94 5.68 12.04 3.76
C ALA A 94 7.06 12.14 4.42
N ASN A 95 7.45 11.14 5.22
CA ASN A 95 8.78 11.07 5.83
C ASN A 95 9.88 10.99 4.76
N GLY A 96 9.66 10.21 3.70
CA GLY A 96 10.57 10.13 2.56
C GLY A 96 10.74 11.47 1.83
N ALA A 97 9.66 12.21 1.63
CA ALA A 97 9.69 13.51 0.96
C ALA A 97 10.44 14.58 1.78
N GLN A 98 10.35 14.54 3.11
CA GLN A 98 11.08 15.46 4.00
C GLN A 98 12.61 15.30 3.94
N ILE A 99 13.11 14.15 3.46
CA ILE A 99 14.55 13.90 3.28
C ILE A 99 15.07 14.56 2.00
N LEU A 100 14.18 14.83 1.04
CA LEU A 100 14.54 15.34 -0.28
C LEU A 100 14.66 16.86 -0.30
N THR A 101 15.46 17.37 -1.23
CA THR A 101 15.47 18.80 -1.54
C THR A 101 14.25 19.18 -2.38
N LEU A 102 13.93 20.48 -2.43
CA LEU A 102 12.83 20.99 -3.24
C LEU A 102 12.98 20.63 -4.74
N GLU A 103 14.22 20.65 -5.25
CA GLU A 103 14.51 20.27 -6.64
C GLU A 103 14.25 18.79 -6.90
N GLN A 104 14.64 17.92 -5.97
CA GLN A 104 14.38 16.48 -6.03
C GLN A 104 12.88 16.17 -5.96
N ILE A 105 12.11 16.92 -5.17
CA ILE A 105 10.64 16.82 -5.11
C ILE A 105 10.02 17.24 -6.44
N ARG A 106 10.43 18.38 -7.00
CA ARG A 106 9.94 18.84 -8.32
C ARG A 106 10.24 17.83 -9.42
N TRP A 107 11.41 17.21 -9.38
CA TRP A 107 11.74 16.14 -10.32
C TRP A 107 10.80 14.94 -10.18
N LEU A 108 10.53 14.52 -8.93
CA LEU A 108 9.58 13.45 -8.63
C LEU A 108 8.17 13.74 -9.15
N GLU A 109 7.66 14.95 -8.92
CA GLU A 109 6.35 15.39 -9.41
C GLU A 109 6.29 15.40 -10.94
N ALA A 110 7.32 15.95 -11.61
CA ALA A 110 7.40 15.94 -13.05
C ALA A 110 7.45 14.51 -13.62
N HIS A 111 8.19 13.61 -12.96
CA HIS A 111 8.26 12.20 -13.35
C HIS A 111 6.90 11.51 -13.17
N TYR A 112 6.23 11.74 -12.03
CA TYR A 112 4.90 11.20 -11.76
C TYR A 112 3.87 11.67 -12.79
N ASN A 113 3.84 12.97 -13.10
CA ASN A 113 2.95 13.55 -14.12
C ASN A 113 3.21 12.95 -15.50
N LYS A 114 4.47 12.71 -15.85
CA LYS A 114 4.84 12.03 -17.11
C LYS A 114 4.35 10.59 -17.14
N LEU A 115 4.42 9.86 -16.03
CA LEU A 115 3.88 8.49 -15.96
C LEU A 115 2.35 8.49 -16.06
N GLN A 116 1.68 9.43 -15.39
CA GLN A 116 0.22 9.57 -15.50
C GLN A 116 -0.24 9.90 -16.92
N SER A 117 0.51 10.74 -17.66
CA SER A 117 0.17 11.07 -19.05
C SER A 117 0.35 9.89 -20.01
N GLN A 118 1.17 8.89 -19.65
CA GLN A 118 1.36 7.65 -20.40
C GLN A 118 0.30 6.58 -20.12
N ILE A 119 -0.51 6.73 -19.07
CA ILE A 119 -1.62 5.82 -18.81
C ILE A 119 -2.65 6.02 -19.93
N PRO A 120 -2.99 4.98 -20.72
CA PRO A 120 -4.02 5.05 -21.74
C PRO A 120 -5.33 5.60 -21.14
N GLU A 121 -6.03 6.49 -21.84
CA GLU A 121 -7.28 7.06 -21.33
C GLU A 121 -8.33 6.00 -20.98
N THR A 122 -8.30 4.85 -21.66
CA THR A 122 -9.15 3.69 -21.38
C THR A 122 -8.92 3.05 -20.00
N LEU A 123 -7.79 3.34 -19.35
CA LEU A 123 -7.43 2.86 -18.01
C LEU A 123 -7.46 3.97 -16.95
N LYS A 124 -7.56 5.24 -17.37
CA LYS A 124 -7.89 6.34 -16.46
C LYS A 124 -9.38 6.19 -16.18
N GLY A 125 -9.73 5.62 -15.03
CA GLY A 125 -11.11 5.29 -14.71
C GLY A 125 -12.06 6.42 -15.10
N ASN A 126 -12.93 6.15 -16.06
CA ASN A 126 -14.12 6.97 -16.30
C ASN A 126 -15.00 6.78 -15.07
N GLY A 127 -14.77 7.57 -14.02
CA GLY A 127 -15.74 7.70 -12.95
C GLY A 127 -17.06 8.19 -13.56
N PRO A 128 -18.22 7.63 -13.16
CA PRO A 128 -19.42 8.45 -13.13
C PRO A 128 -19.23 9.62 -12.16
#